data_AF-A0A9E1VHC2-F1
#
_entry.id   AF-A0A9E1VHC2-F1
#
_cell.length_a   1.000
_cell.length_b   1.000
_cell.length_c   1.000
_cell.angle_alpha   90.00
_cell.angle_beta   90.00
_cell.angle_gamma   90.00
#
_symmetry.space_group_name_H-M   'P 1'
#
loop_
_entity.id
_entity.type
_entity.pdbx_description
1 polymer ?
#
loop_
_entity_poly.entity_id
_entity_poly.type
_entity_poly.pdbx_seq_one_letter_code
_entity_poly.pdbx_strand_id
1 'polypeptide(L)'
;MLNEKTRGLINKTAVEGWIGGFKVSDLSTLDMLGNMQNIKLLKRQQKVVWPEFSWNSEPTASEKKMCYQMFAPDISRLGYTNEGRVYSIICPQQGYATKHFGSLNVEVTVTGNRGWADETDRILSADMSVTGKIWFAPDSLKREYVKMIKSYFSLRKLPFPFNKENAIEIQTFLPNNPSTPEFPLISGQSHKFDIPKFAQHKEISWSVGNLEVQIGAIKPTNSEKVNKFNQLILDIFNTASGNMLSEGNILYWNVWFTAPEEVKQKEWKKHAELWRKSIQADHGAPNGQGTISRYFDGTPFKPLKNLVDGELPKILAFITEYLDEKTND
;
A
#
# COMPACT_ATOMS: atom_id res chain seq x y z
N MET A 1 10.72 14.19 18.69
CA MET A 1 11.85 14.50 17.81
C MET A 1 11.52 13.99 16.42
N LEU A 2 11.69 14.81 15.37
CA LEU A 2 11.70 14.31 13.99
C LEU A 2 12.63 13.09 13.92
N ASN A 3 12.23 12.05 13.18
CA ASN A 3 12.88 10.75 13.18
C ASN A 3 14.36 10.88 12.80
N GLU A 4 15.26 11.02 13.78
CA GLU A 4 16.70 11.21 13.53
C GLU A 4 17.29 10.09 12.69
N LYS A 5 16.69 8.89 12.78
CA LYS A 5 17.08 7.70 12.03
C LYS A 5 16.94 7.89 10.52
N THR A 6 15.99 8.70 10.05
CA THR A 6 15.76 8.94 8.62
C THR A 6 16.53 10.14 8.07
N ARG A 7 17.19 10.94 8.93
CA ARG A 7 17.95 12.13 8.48
C ARG A 7 19.05 11.79 7.47
N GLY A 8 19.70 10.64 7.64
CA GLY A 8 20.74 10.15 6.72
C GLY A 8 20.21 9.73 5.34
N LEU A 9 18.89 9.59 5.18
CA LEU A 9 18.25 9.22 3.92
C LEU A 9 17.85 10.43 3.08
N ILE A 10 17.97 11.64 3.63
CA ILE A 10 17.50 12.86 2.99
C ILE A 10 18.51 13.32 1.95
N ASN A 11 18.13 13.24 0.67
CA ASN A 11 18.79 14.04 -0.34
C ASN A 11 18.30 15.49 -0.24
N LYS A 12 19.22 16.44 -0.04
CA LYS A 12 18.91 17.86 0.14
C LYS A 12 19.02 18.67 -1.15
N THR A 13 19.78 18.18 -2.12
CA THR A 13 20.12 18.92 -3.34
C THR A 13 19.70 18.11 -4.55
N ALA A 14 18.93 18.74 -5.44
CA ALA A 14 18.53 18.10 -6.69
C ALA A 14 19.77 17.85 -7.56
N VAL A 15 19.81 16.70 -8.24
CA VAL A 15 20.85 16.44 -9.25
C VAL A 15 20.72 17.41 -10.42
N GLU A 16 21.80 17.71 -11.11
CA GLU A 16 21.79 18.57 -12.30
C GLU A 16 20.98 17.96 -13.47
N GLY A 17 20.79 18.73 -14.55
CA GLY A 17 20.13 18.27 -15.78
C GLY A 17 18.61 18.37 -15.78
N TRP A 18 18.01 19.12 -14.84
CA TRP A 18 16.61 19.52 -14.93
C TRP A 18 16.40 20.45 -16.12
N ILE A 19 15.45 20.11 -17.00
CA ILE A 19 15.05 20.92 -18.16
C ILE A 19 13.73 21.63 -17.84
N GLY A 20 12.78 20.91 -17.23
CA GLY A 20 11.44 21.42 -16.97
C GLY A 20 10.60 21.67 -18.22
N GLY A 21 9.49 22.38 -18.03
CA GLY A 21 8.58 22.78 -19.10
C GLY A 21 7.44 21.81 -19.40
N PHE A 22 7.46 20.58 -18.88
CA PHE A 22 6.32 19.67 -18.99
C PHE A 22 5.35 19.88 -17.81
N LYS A 23 4.35 20.74 -18.00
CA LYS A 23 3.31 21.03 -17.01
C LYS A 23 2.00 21.29 -17.74
N VAL A 24 0.96 20.56 -17.37
CA VAL A 24 -0.39 20.76 -17.92
C VAL A 24 -1.36 21.10 -16.80
N SER A 25 -2.35 21.93 -17.11
CA SER A 25 -3.41 22.31 -16.17
C SER A 25 -4.41 21.18 -15.93
N ASP A 26 -4.71 20.41 -16.98
CA ASP A 26 -5.65 19.28 -16.93
C ASP A 26 -4.95 17.97 -17.28
N LEU A 27 -4.82 17.08 -16.30
CA LEU A 27 -4.22 15.76 -16.49
C LEU A 27 -5.08 14.86 -17.39
N SER A 28 -6.37 15.15 -17.56
CA SER A 28 -7.26 14.38 -18.43
C SER A 28 -6.82 14.36 -19.89
N THR A 29 -6.09 15.40 -20.30
CA THR A 29 -5.47 15.53 -21.63
C THR A 29 -4.33 14.55 -21.88
N LEU A 30 -3.86 13.86 -20.85
CA LEU A 30 -2.76 12.91 -20.92
C LEU A 30 -3.33 11.48 -20.85
N ASP A 31 -2.79 10.60 -21.70
CA ASP A 31 -3.10 9.19 -21.65
C ASP A 31 -2.72 8.59 -20.28
N MET A 32 -3.59 7.72 -19.76
CA MET A 32 -3.30 6.88 -18.62
C MET A 32 -2.40 5.72 -19.07
N LEU A 33 -1.14 5.73 -18.64
CA LEU A 33 -0.14 4.77 -19.10
C LEU A 33 0.11 3.68 -18.07
N GLY A 34 0.46 2.48 -18.53
CA GLY A 34 0.83 1.38 -17.64
C GLY A 34 2.12 1.69 -16.86
N ASN A 35 2.08 1.48 -15.55
CA ASN A 35 3.12 1.96 -14.62
C ASN A 35 4.56 1.47 -14.89
N MET A 36 4.70 0.30 -15.49
CA MET A 36 6.01 -0.33 -15.75
C MET A 36 6.42 -0.27 -17.23
N GLN A 37 5.56 0.22 -18.14
CA GLN A 37 5.79 0.18 -19.58
C GLN A 37 6.88 1.15 -20.03
N ASN A 38 7.02 2.28 -19.32
CA ASN A 38 7.83 3.42 -19.74
C ASN A 38 9.08 3.66 -18.87
N ILE A 39 9.55 2.64 -18.15
CA ILE A 39 10.71 2.77 -17.24
C ILE A 39 11.97 3.27 -17.95
N LYS A 40 12.13 2.96 -19.24
CA LYS A 40 13.26 3.42 -20.07
C LYS A 40 13.32 4.95 -20.23
N LEU A 41 12.19 5.64 -20.06
CA LEU A 41 12.10 7.09 -20.17
C LEU A 41 12.47 7.80 -18.86
N LEU A 42 12.49 7.08 -17.74
CA LEU A 42 12.83 7.65 -16.44
C LEU A 42 14.28 8.12 -16.42
N LYS A 43 14.45 9.39 -16.08
CA LYS A 43 15.76 10.04 -15.88
C LYS A 43 15.91 10.51 -14.44
N ARG A 44 14.80 10.92 -13.81
CA ARG A 44 14.76 11.55 -12.50
C ARG A 44 13.78 10.83 -11.58
N GLN A 45 14.12 10.73 -10.31
CA GLN A 45 13.27 10.17 -9.28
C GLN A 45 13.23 11.04 -8.03
N GLN A 46 12.07 11.06 -7.37
CA GLN A 46 11.93 11.54 -6.00
C GLN A 46 11.58 10.37 -5.11
N LYS A 47 12.41 10.14 -4.10
CA LYS A 47 12.16 9.13 -3.06
C LYS A 47 11.27 9.71 -1.99
N VAL A 48 10.39 8.88 -1.44
CA VAL A 48 9.56 9.24 -0.29
C VAL A 48 10.25 8.73 0.98
N VAL A 49 10.79 9.63 1.79
CA VAL A 49 11.43 9.24 3.06
C VAL A 49 10.41 9.05 4.18
N TRP A 50 9.34 9.85 4.18
CA TRP A 50 8.22 9.68 5.11
C TRP A 50 6.95 9.43 4.32
N PRO A 51 6.61 8.16 4.07
CA PRO A 51 5.30 7.82 3.52
C PRO A 51 4.34 7.69 4.71
N GLU A 52 3.63 8.79 5.02
CA GLU A 52 2.71 8.88 6.17
C GLU A 52 1.29 8.51 5.76
N PHE A 53 0.75 7.45 6.36
CA PHE A 53 -0.58 6.93 6.08
C PHE A 53 -1.51 7.19 7.25
N SER A 54 -2.76 7.45 6.94
CA SER A 54 -3.81 7.55 7.93
C SER A 54 -5.14 6.98 7.45
N TRP A 55 -5.90 6.43 8.38
CA TRP A 55 -7.19 5.80 8.13
C TRP A 55 -8.05 5.85 9.39
N ASN A 56 -9.36 5.71 9.22
CA ASN A 56 -10.24 5.55 10.39
C ASN A 56 -10.15 4.11 10.89
N SER A 57 -9.75 3.90 12.14
CA SER A 57 -9.67 2.57 12.72
C SER A 57 -11.02 1.96 13.07
N GLU A 58 -12.04 2.80 13.18
CA GLU A 58 -13.43 2.44 13.47
C GLU A 58 -14.34 3.07 12.40
N PRO A 59 -14.32 2.58 11.15
CA PRO A 59 -15.02 3.18 10.02
C PRO A 59 -16.54 3.24 10.20
N THR A 60 -17.11 2.36 11.03
CA THR A 60 -18.55 2.29 11.33
C THR A 60 -18.96 3.10 12.56
N ALA A 61 -18.02 3.63 13.34
CA ALA A 61 -18.32 4.41 14.53
C ALA A 61 -18.77 5.84 14.15
N SER A 62 -19.62 6.44 14.98
CA SER A 62 -20.06 7.82 14.82
C SER A 62 -18.91 8.83 14.97
N GLU A 63 -17.94 8.51 15.82
CA GLU A 63 -16.71 9.29 16.00
C GLU A 63 -15.55 8.60 15.30
N LYS A 64 -14.91 9.31 14.36
CA LYS A 64 -13.75 8.78 13.63
C LYS A 64 -12.54 8.75 14.54
N LYS A 65 -11.88 7.58 14.62
CA LYS A 65 -10.60 7.42 15.31
C LYS A 65 -9.50 7.25 14.27
N MET A 66 -8.81 8.36 13.97
CA MET A 66 -7.75 8.33 12.97
C MET A 66 -6.49 7.67 13.53
N CYS A 67 -6.03 6.62 12.84
CA CYS A 67 -4.73 6.01 13.03
C CYS A 67 -3.72 6.59 12.04
N TYR A 68 -2.45 6.64 12.44
CA TYR A 68 -1.32 7.13 11.67
C TYR A 68 -0.18 6.11 11.69
N GLN A 69 0.43 5.89 10.55
CA GLN A 69 1.62 5.06 10.43
C GLN A 69 2.54 5.59 9.34
N MET A 70 3.81 5.78 9.68
CA MET A 70 4.87 5.96 8.69
C MET A 70 5.33 4.58 8.22
N PHE A 71 5.21 4.28 6.93
CA PHE A 71 5.76 3.04 6.39
C PHE A 71 7.29 3.15 6.24
N ALA A 72 7.93 2.08 5.77
CA ALA A 72 9.38 2.08 5.61
C ALA A 72 9.83 3.24 4.70
N PRO A 73 10.88 4.00 5.09
CA PRO A 73 11.45 5.03 4.23
C PRO A 73 11.94 4.46 2.89
N ASP A 74 11.84 5.25 1.82
CA ASP A 74 12.22 4.86 0.45
C ASP A 74 11.46 3.62 -0.08
N ILE A 75 10.27 3.34 0.45
CA ILE A 75 9.39 2.28 -0.10
C ILE A 75 8.58 2.77 -1.29
N SER A 76 8.36 4.08 -1.38
CA SER A 76 7.57 4.75 -2.41
C SER A 76 8.42 5.75 -3.16
N ARG A 77 8.17 5.91 -4.47
CA ARG A 77 8.93 6.80 -5.35
C ARG A 77 8.08 7.38 -6.48
N LEU A 78 8.46 8.55 -6.95
CA LEU A 78 7.94 9.18 -8.17
C LEU A 78 9.04 9.19 -9.24
N GLY A 79 8.77 8.70 -10.44
CA GLY A 79 9.72 8.60 -11.53
C GLY A 79 9.25 9.37 -12.77
N TYR A 80 10.14 10.21 -13.31
CA TYR A 80 9.83 11.12 -14.41
C TYR A 80 11.03 11.45 -15.32
N THR A 81 10.79 12.20 -16.39
CA THR A 81 11.82 12.66 -17.35
C THR A 81 12.54 13.94 -16.88
N ASN A 82 13.46 14.48 -17.67
CA ASN A 82 14.12 15.75 -17.35
C ASN A 82 13.22 16.98 -17.53
N GLU A 83 12.17 16.86 -18.33
CA GLU A 83 11.18 17.90 -18.59
C GLU A 83 10.06 17.91 -17.54
N GLY A 84 9.90 16.80 -16.81
CA GLY A 84 8.91 16.67 -15.74
C GLY A 84 7.81 15.64 -15.97
N ARG A 85 7.76 14.93 -17.11
CA ARG A 85 6.67 13.96 -17.37
C ARG A 85 6.80 12.72 -16.48
N VAL A 86 5.79 12.46 -15.65
CA VAL A 86 5.69 11.25 -14.82
C VAL A 86 5.29 10.05 -15.69
N TYR A 87 5.99 8.93 -15.49
CA TYR A 87 5.75 7.67 -16.19
C TYR A 87 5.65 6.45 -15.27
N SER A 88 6.12 6.57 -14.02
CA SER A 88 6.11 5.47 -13.07
C SER A 88 6.02 5.98 -11.64
N ILE A 89 5.15 5.36 -10.86
CA ILE A 89 4.94 5.62 -9.44
C ILE A 89 5.10 4.29 -8.70
N ILE A 90 5.86 4.30 -7.61
CA ILE A 90 6.00 3.16 -6.72
C ILE A 90 5.22 3.49 -5.46
N CYS A 91 4.23 2.64 -5.17
CA CYS A 91 3.42 2.67 -3.95
C CYS A 91 4.00 1.72 -2.89
N PRO A 92 3.62 1.91 -1.62
CA PRO A 92 4.11 1.10 -0.51
C PRO A 92 3.78 -0.40 -0.62
N GLN A 93 4.57 -1.18 0.11
CA GLN A 93 4.28 -2.56 0.45
C GLN A 93 4.29 -2.75 1.96
N GLN A 94 3.47 -3.67 2.43
CA GLN A 94 3.41 -4.05 3.83
C GLN A 94 3.44 -5.57 3.96
N GLY A 95 4.05 -6.02 5.04
CA GLY A 95 3.97 -7.39 5.51
C GLY A 95 3.09 -7.47 6.73
N TYR A 96 2.30 -8.53 6.84
CA TYR A 96 1.59 -8.85 8.06
C TYR A 96 1.79 -10.32 8.40
N ALA A 97 2.17 -10.62 9.63
CA ALA A 97 2.39 -11.99 10.08
C ALA A 97 1.40 -12.37 11.17
N THR A 98 0.82 -13.56 11.06
CA THR A 98 -0.04 -14.13 12.09
C THR A 98 0.50 -15.45 12.62
N LYS A 99 -0.05 -15.88 13.75
CA LYS A 99 0.37 -17.12 14.40
C LYS A 99 0.05 -18.34 13.55
N HIS A 100 -1.15 -18.38 12.96
CA HIS A 100 -1.66 -19.57 12.28
C HIS A 100 -1.42 -19.56 10.76
N PHE A 101 -1.41 -18.38 10.14
CA PHE A 101 -1.19 -18.21 8.70
C PHE A 101 0.21 -17.74 8.32
N GLY A 102 1.05 -17.33 9.28
CA GLY A 102 2.38 -16.81 8.98
C GLY A 102 2.31 -15.47 8.26
N SER A 103 3.35 -15.15 7.47
CA SER A 103 3.48 -13.89 6.75
C SER A 103 2.61 -13.82 5.47
N LEU A 104 1.91 -12.70 5.32
CA LEU A 104 1.15 -12.27 4.15
C LEU A 104 1.83 -11.03 3.57
N ASN A 105 1.95 -10.98 2.25
CA ASN A 105 2.32 -9.78 1.52
C ASN A 105 1.05 -8.97 1.27
N VAL A 106 1.12 -7.67 1.50
CA VAL A 106 0.07 -6.70 1.18
C VAL A 106 0.72 -5.62 0.34
N GLU A 107 0.45 -5.61 -0.96
CA GLU A 107 1.07 -4.69 -1.90
C GLU A 107 0.03 -3.79 -2.56
N VAL A 108 0.32 -2.49 -2.63
CA VAL A 108 -0.43 -1.57 -3.49
C VAL A 108 0.24 -1.57 -4.87
N THR A 109 -0.39 -2.23 -5.84
CA THR A 109 0.13 -2.30 -7.22
C THR A 109 -0.45 -1.18 -8.05
N VAL A 110 0.39 -0.24 -8.51
CA VAL A 110 -0.02 0.80 -9.47
C VAL A 110 -0.26 0.17 -10.84
N THR A 111 -1.47 0.34 -11.36
CA THR A 111 -1.91 -0.21 -12.66
C THR A 111 -1.84 0.85 -13.75
N GLY A 112 -2.13 2.11 -13.43
CA GLY A 112 -2.07 3.24 -14.35
C GLY A 112 -1.49 4.49 -13.69
N ASN A 113 -0.84 5.34 -14.48
CA ASN A 113 -0.44 6.67 -14.06
C ASN A 113 -0.42 7.68 -15.22
N ARG A 114 -0.56 8.95 -14.85
CA ARG A 114 -0.22 10.12 -15.67
C ARG A 114 0.09 11.28 -14.74
N GLY A 115 1.01 12.16 -15.12
CA GLY A 115 1.26 13.35 -14.33
C GLY A 115 2.48 14.12 -14.78
N TRP A 116 2.87 15.06 -13.93
CA TRP A 116 4.09 15.83 -14.05
C TRP A 116 4.66 16.20 -12.68
N ALA A 117 5.96 16.46 -12.64
CA ALA A 117 6.69 17.04 -11.52
C ALA A 117 7.43 18.28 -12.00
N ASP A 118 7.55 19.28 -11.14
CA ASP A 118 8.22 20.56 -11.41
C ASP A 118 9.21 20.84 -10.28
N GLU A 119 10.50 20.70 -10.57
CA GLU A 119 11.55 20.84 -9.56
C GLU A 119 11.84 22.30 -9.21
N THR A 120 11.51 23.24 -10.09
CA THR A 120 11.71 24.67 -9.88
C THR A 120 10.75 25.15 -8.79
N ASP A 121 9.46 24.87 -8.99
CA ASP A 121 8.39 25.26 -8.06
C ASP A 121 8.20 24.24 -6.92
N ARG A 122 8.86 23.08 -7.00
CA ARG A 122 8.77 21.95 -6.06
C ARG A 122 7.35 21.42 -5.87
N ILE A 123 6.62 21.34 -6.96
CA ILE A 123 5.26 20.85 -7.03
C ILE A 123 5.15 19.71 -8.04
N LEU A 124 4.07 18.97 -7.93
CA LEU A 124 3.71 17.81 -8.73
C LEU A 124 2.20 17.68 -8.81
N SER A 125 1.75 16.98 -9.85
CA SER A 125 0.37 16.55 -10.00
C SER A 125 0.36 15.25 -10.80
N ALA A 126 -0.33 14.23 -10.30
CA ALA A 126 -0.51 12.98 -11.01
C ALA A 126 -1.88 12.37 -10.72
N ASP A 127 -2.42 11.62 -11.68
CA ASP A 127 -3.48 10.65 -11.42
C ASP A 127 -2.86 9.26 -11.42
N MET A 128 -3.36 8.40 -10.55
CA MET A 128 -3.00 6.99 -10.56
C MET A 128 -4.21 6.11 -10.31
N SER A 129 -4.14 4.89 -10.81
CA SER A 129 -5.02 3.80 -10.41
C SER A 129 -4.19 2.68 -9.81
N VAL A 130 -4.72 2.03 -8.79
CA VAL A 130 -4.02 0.97 -8.06
C VAL A 130 -4.93 -0.24 -7.83
N THR A 131 -4.34 -1.33 -7.40
CA THR A 131 -5.05 -2.50 -6.90
C THR A 131 -4.31 -3.00 -5.67
N GLY A 132 -5.03 -3.17 -4.56
CA GLY A 132 -4.49 -3.84 -3.39
C GLY A 132 -4.35 -5.34 -3.68
N LYS A 133 -3.22 -5.94 -3.36
CA LYS A 133 -2.96 -7.37 -3.57
C LYS A 133 -2.51 -8.03 -2.29
N ILE A 134 -3.16 -9.12 -1.91
CA ILE A 134 -2.80 -9.93 -0.73
C ILE A 134 -2.46 -11.37 -1.14
N TRP A 135 -1.31 -11.89 -0.70
CA TRP A 135 -0.95 -13.30 -0.90
C TRP A 135 0.04 -13.83 0.14
N PHE A 136 0.08 -15.14 0.33
CA PHE A 136 0.95 -15.81 1.28
C PHE A 136 2.43 -15.68 0.91
N ALA A 137 3.28 -15.39 1.89
CA ALA A 137 4.72 -15.55 1.74
C ALA A 137 5.09 -17.04 1.55
N PRO A 138 6.21 -17.36 0.89
CA PRO A 138 6.59 -18.75 0.62
C PRO A 138 6.64 -19.66 1.86
N ASP A 139 7.17 -19.18 2.99
CA ASP A 139 7.29 -19.96 4.22
C ASP A 139 5.94 -20.18 4.91
N SER A 140 4.98 -19.29 4.73
CA SER A 140 3.62 -19.41 5.24
C SER A 140 2.90 -20.63 4.67
N LEU A 141 3.26 -21.06 3.45
CA LEU A 141 2.70 -22.25 2.81
C LEU A 141 3.05 -23.57 3.52
N LYS A 142 4.00 -23.54 4.47
CA LYS A 142 4.40 -24.68 5.30
C LYS A 142 3.61 -24.77 6.61
N ARG A 143 2.88 -23.72 6.99
CA ARG A 143 2.05 -23.70 8.22
C ARG A 143 0.92 -24.72 8.07
N GLU A 144 0.58 -25.40 9.16
CA GLU A 144 -0.33 -26.54 9.17
C GLU A 144 -1.68 -26.24 8.49
N TYR A 145 -2.39 -25.20 8.96
CA TYR A 145 -3.68 -24.80 8.39
C TYR A 145 -3.56 -24.31 6.95
N VAL A 146 -2.52 -23.53 6.62
CA VAL A 146 -2.30 -23.04 5.25
C VAL A 146 -2.05 -24.21 4.29
N LYS A 147 -1.23 -25.18 4.69
CA LYS A 147 -0.93 -26.38 3.91
C LYS A 147 -2.19 -27.20 3.67
N MET A 148 -3.02 -27.39 4.70
CA MET A 148 -4.29 -28.11 4.59
C MET A 148 -5.26 -27.41 3.62
N ILE A 149 -5.53 -26.13 3.82
CA ILE A 149 -6.44 -25.34 2.98
C ILE A 149 -5.91 -25.30 1.54
N LYS A 150 -4.61 -25.04 1.35
CA LYS A 150 -3.96 -25.08 0.03
C LYS A 150 -4.16 -26.43 -0.66
N SER A 151 -4.02 -27.53 0.06
CA SER A 151 -4.18 -28.88 -0.49
C SER A 151 -5.61 -29.09 -0.98
N TYR A 152 -6.61 -28.70 -0.18
CA TYR A 152 -8.01 -28.74 -0.57
C TYR A 152 -8.29 -27.96 -1.86
N PHE A 153 -7.81 -26.72 -1.93
CA PHE A 153 -8.03 -25.83 -3.08
C PHE A 153 -7.31 -26.38 -4.33
N SER A 154 -6.08 -26.86 -4.17
CA SER A 154 -5.28 -27.41 -5.27
C SER A 154 -5.93 -28.67 -5.86
N LEU A 155 -6.41 -29.60 -5.02
CA LEU A 155 -7.10 -30.81 -5.46
C LEU A 155 -8.36 -30.52 -6.28
N ARG A 156 -9.03 -29.40 -5.99
CA ARG A 156 -10.25 -28.96 -6.67
C ARG A 156 -10.00 -27.91 -7.76
N LYS A 157 -8.74 -27.64 -8.10
CA LYS A 157 -8.33 -26.62 -9.09
C LYS A 157 -8.92 -25.23 -8.80
N LEU A 158 -9.11 -24.91 -7.52
CA LEU A 158 -9.59 -23.60 -7.07
C LEU A 158 -8.40 -22.62 -6.92
N PRO A 159 -8.56 -21.35 -7.31
CA PRO A 159 -7.55 -20.32 -7.08
C PRO A 159 -7.21 -20.19 -5.59
N PHE A 160 -5.92 -20.15 -5.28
CA PHE A 160 -5.41 -19.93 -3.93
C PHE A 160 -4.30 -18.87 -3.99
N PRO A 161 -4.24 -17.90 -3.06
CA PRO A 161 -3.31 -16.79 -3.13
C PRO A 161 -1.90 -17.16 -2.66
N PHE A 162 -1.24 -18.09 -3.36
CA PHE A 162 0.13 -18.54 -3.05
C PHE A 162 1.22 -17.64 -3.65
N ASN A 163 0.87 -16.73 -4.56
CA ASN A 163 1.78 -15.78 -5.18
C ASN A 163 1.05 -14.52 -5.65
N LYS A 164 1.80 -13.53 -6.15
CA LYS A 164 1.25 -12.24 -6.60
C LYS A 164 0.27 -12.36 -7.79
N GLU A 165 0.48 -13.34 -8.66
CA GLU A 165 -0.38 -13.57 -9.83
C GLU A 165 -1.77 -14.08 -9.42
N ASN A 166 -1.83 -14.90 -8.37
CA ASN A 166 -3.06 -15.44 -7.79
C ASN A 166 -3.55 -14.65 -6.56
N ALA A 167 -3.05 -13.43 -6.37
CA ALA A 167 -3.35 -12.63 -5.18
C ALA A 167 -4.83 -12.31 -5.07
N ILE A 168 -5.29 -12.13 -3.83
CA ILE A 168 -6.58 -11.50 -3.54
C ILE A 168 -6.49 -10.05 -4.01
N GLU A 169 -7.37 -9.65 -4.93
CA GLU A 169 -7.40 -8.30 -5.48
C GLU A 169 -8.47 -7.47 -4.77
N ILE A 170 -8.04 -6.39 -4.12
CA ILE A 170 -8.91 -5.41 -3.46
C ILE A 170 -9.04 -4.20 -4.38
N GLN A 171 -10.27 -3.84 -4.69
CA GLN A 171 -10.56 -2.70 -5.56
C GLN A 171 -10.31 -1.40 -4.81
N THR A 172 -9.97 -0.34 -5.56
CA THR A 172 -9.75 0.99 -5.00
C THR A 172 -10.27 2.05 -5.95
N PHE A 173 -10.77 3.15 -5.40
CA PHE A 173 -11.44 4.18 -6.18
C PHE A 173 -11.17 5.58 -5.63
N LEU A 174 -11.51 6.59 -6.44
CA LEU A 174 -11.68 7.95 -5.96
C LEU A 174 -12.69 7.97 -4.80
N PRO A 175 -12.41 8.69 -3.70
CA PRO A 175 -13.32 8.76 -2.56
C PRO A 175 -14.74 9.18 -2.95
N ASN A 176 -15.71 8.41 -2.48
CA ASN A 176 -17.15 8.53 -2.73
C ASN A 176 -17.56 8.39 -4.20
N ASN A 177 -16.69 7.84 -5.05
CA ASN A 177 -16.96 7.66 -6.48
C ASN A 177 -16.43 6.30 -6.96
N PRO A 178 -17.12 5.18 -6.63
CA PRO A 178 -16.66 3.82 -6.90
C PRO A 178 -16.62 3.45 -8.39
N SER A 179 -17.17 4.27 -9.29
CA SER A 179 -17.02 4.07 -10.73
C SER A 179 -15.73 4.66 -11.29
N THR A 180 -14.97 5.41 -10.49
CA THR A 180 -13.74 6.09 -10.92
C THR A 180 -12.53 5.45 -10.22
N PRO A 181 -11.77 4.56 -10.89
CA PRO A 181 -10.62 3.88 -10.30
C PRO A 181 -9.38 4.78 -10.18
N GLU A 182 -9.32 5.89 -10.92
CA GLU A 182 -8.27 6.88 -10.83
C GLU A 182 -8.48 7.84 -9.66
N PHE A 183 -7.41 8.19 -8.95
CA PHE A 183 -7.43 9.22 -7.93
C PHE A 183 -6.16 10.08 -7.98
N PRO A 184 -6.27 11.36 -7.57
CA PRO A 184 -5.18 12.30 -7.74
C PRO A 184 -4.18 12.25 -6.59
N LEU A 185 -2.90 12.38 -6.95
CA LEU A 185 -1.80 12.82 -6.11
C LEU A 185 -1.52 14.29 -6.44
N ILE A 186 -1.78 15.17 -5.48
CA ILE A 186 -1.62 16.62 -5.64
C ILE A 186 -0.56 17.15 -4.71
N SER A 187 0.00 18.31 -5.05
CA SER A 187 0.93 19.02 -4.18
C SER A 187 0.26 19.53 -2.92
N GLY A 188 1.02 19.50 -1.83
CA GLY A 188 0.55 19.94 -0.53
C GLY A 188 0.22 18.77 0.38
N GLN A 189 -0.37 19.12 1.51
CA GLN A 189 -0.81 18.16 2.50
C GLN A 189 -2.33 18.02 2.42
N SER A 190 -2.86 16.90 2.92
CA SER A 190 -4.30 16.78 3.11
C SER A 190 -4.82 17.89 4.04
N HIS A 191 -5.98 18.44 3.69
CA HIS A 191 -6.72 19.42 4.49
C HIS A 191 -7.95 18.80 5.17
N LYS A 192 -8.12 17.47 5.10
CA LYS A 192 -9.31 16.77 5.63
C LYS A 192 -9.31 16.63 7.15
N PHE A 193 -8.14 16.76 7.76
CA PHE A 193 -7.91 16.68 9.19
C PHE A 193 -6.60 17.40 9.51
N ASP A 194 -6.42 17.78 10.77
CA ASP A 194 -5.14 18.31 11.24
C ASP A 194 -4.09 17.20 11.21
N ILE A 195 -2.95 17.44 10.59
CA ILE A 195 -1.85 16.47 10.56
C ILE A 195 -1.07 16.58 11.88
N PRO A 196 -0.91 15.47 12.63
CA PRO A 196 -0.17 15.49 13.89
C PRO A 196 1.25 16.03 13.72
N LYS A 197 1.75 16.78 14.71
CA LYS A 197 3.11 17.35 14.68
C LYS A 197 4.20 16.30 14.43
N PHE A 198 4.01 15.06 14.89
CA PHE A 198 4.98 13.98 14.70
C PHE A 198 5.07 13.46 13.26
N ALA A 199 4.07 13.73 12.42
CA ALA A 199 3.98 13.31 11.02
C ALA A 199 4.27 14.47 10.05
N GLN A 200 4.70 15.63 10.56
CA GLN A 200 5.07 16.79 9.76
C GLN A 200 6.59 16.84 9.53
N HIS A 201 7.00 17.04 8.28
CA HIS A 201 8.42 17.04 7.90
C HIS A 201 8.83 18.25 7.01
N LYS A 202 8.02 19.32 7.00
CA LYS A 202 8.17 20.50 6.12
C LYS A 202 9.55 21.15 6.18
N GLU A 203 10.19 21.15 7.34
CA GLU A 203 11.47 21.82 7.56
C GLU A 203 12.64 21.16 6.79
N ILE A 204 12.48 19.89 6.41
CA ILE A 204 13.57 19.09 5.83
C ILE A 204 13.18 18.34 4.55
N SER A 205 11.90 18.27 4.21
CA SER A 205 11.43 17.69 2.95
C SER A 205 11.66 18.62 1.77
N TRP A 206 11.87 18.06 0.58
CA TRP A 206 11.91 18.83 -0.67
C TRP A 206 10.54 19.34 -1.06
N SER A 207 9.56 18.45 -1.05
CA SER A 207 8.15 18.73 -1.33
C SER A 207 7.27 17.71 -0.61
N VAL A 208 5.97 17.97 -0.58
CA VAL A 208 4.96 17.05 -0.07
C VAL A 208 3.84 16.94 -1.08
N GLY A 209 3.34 15.73 -1.27
CA GLY A 209 2.10 15.48 -1.97
C GLY A 209 1.12 14.73 -1.09
N ASN A 210 -0.17 14.86 -1.40
CA ASN A 210 -1.22 14.10 -0.75
C ASN A 210 -2.08 13.37 -1.79
N LEU A 211 -2.58 12.21 -1.39
CA LEU A 211 -3.58 11.47 -2.14
C LEU A 211 -4.58 10.83 -1.19
N GLU A 212 -5.77 10.56 -1.72
CA GLU A 212 -6.87 9.93 -1.01
C GLU A 212 -7.38 8.77 -1.85
N VAL A 213 -7.57 7.61 -1.23
CA VAL A 213 -8.07 6.42 -1.92
C VAL A 213 -9.10 5.72 -1.06
N GLN A 214 -10.26 5.42 -1.64
CA GLN A 214 -11.27 4.61 -0.99
C GLN A 214 -11.05 3.13 -1.29
N ILE A 215 -11.13 2.32 -0.24
CA ILE A 215 -11.07 0.87 -0.34
C ILE A 215 -12.43 0.33 -0.76
N GLY A 216 -12.44 -0.51 -1.79
CA GLY A 216 -13.61 -1.24 -2.26
C GLY A 216 -13.63 -2.69 -1.78
N ALA A 217 -14.62 -3.44 -2.25
CA ALA A 217 -14.71 -4.87 -2.03
C ALA A 217 -13.54 -5.64 -2.67
N ILE A 218 -13.39 -6.91 -2.25
CA ILE A 218 -12.56 -7.87 -2.97
C ILE A 218 -13.19 -8.12 -4.33
N LYS A 219 -12.38 -8.09 -5.39
CA LYS A 219 -12.82 -8.48 -6.73
C LYS A 219 -13.27 -9.95 -6.70
N PRO A 220 -14.54 -10.24 -7.01
CA PRO A 220 -15.07 -11.59 -6.85
C PRO A 220 -14.44 -12.54 -7.86
N THR A 221 -14.33 -13.80 -7.44
CA THR A 221 -14.06 -14.95 -8.32
C THR A 221 -15.36 -15.69 -8.62
N ASN A 222 -15.32 -16.62 -9.56
CA ASN A 222 -16.45 -17.49 -9.90
C ASN A 222 -16.73 -18.58 -8.84
N SER A 223 -16.00 -18.61 -7.73
CA SER A 223 -16.18 -19.60 -6.66
C SER A 223 -16.53 -18.91 -5.35
N GLU A 224 -17.75 -19.16 -4.86
CA GLU A 224 -18.19 -18.66 -3.54
C GLU A 224 -17.22 -19.06 -2.43
N LYS A 225 -16.75 -20.31 -2.45
CA LYS A 225 -15.79 -20.84 -1.47
C LYS A 225 -14.46 -20.06 -1.48
N VAL A 226 -13.95 -19.70 -2.65
CA VAL A 226 -12.74 -18.87 -2.79
C VAL A 226 -13.03 -17.45 -2.29
N ASN A 227 -14.20 -16.89 -2.59
CA ASN A 227 -14.59 -15.55 -2.13
C ASN A 227 -14.68 -15.49 -0.60
N LYS A 228 -15.28 -16.50 0.04
CA LYS A 228 -15.33 -16.63 1.51
C LYS A 228 -13.94 -16.76 2.13
N PHE A 229 -13.05 -17.55 1.52
CA PHE A 229 -11.67 -17.64 1.97
C PHE A 229 -10.91 -16.32 1.82
N ASN A 230 -11.07 -15.63 0.70
CA ASN A 230 -10.44 -14.34 0.47
C ASN A 230 -10.92 -13.30 1.51
N GLN A 231 -12.22 -13.32 1.85
CA GLN A 231 -12.78 -12.48 2.90
C GLN A 231 -12.20 -12.82 4.28
N LEU A 232 -12.05 -14.10 4.63
CA LEU A 232 -11.39 -14.52 5.87
C LEU A 232 -9.98 -13.91 6.00
N ILE A 233 -9.18 -13.94 4.93
CA ILE A 233 -7.82 -13.37 4.93
C ILE A 233 -7.87 -11.85 5.14
N LEU A 234 -8.78 -11.15 4.45
CA LEU A 234 -8.95 -9.71 4.60
C LEU A 234 -9.43 -9.33 6.02
N ASP A 235 -10.36 -10.09 6.59
CA ASP A 235 -10.88 -9.85 7.94
C ASP A 235 -9.80 -10.02 9.01
N ILE A 236 -8.93 -11.03 8.86
CA ILE A 236 -7.79 -11.22 9.76
C ILE A 236 -6.83 -10.03 9.67
N PHE A 237 -6.53 -9.56 8.45
CA PHE A 237 -5.70 -8.35 8.26
C PHE A 237 -6.35 -7.10 8.86
N ASN A 238 -7.65 -6.88 8.63
CA ASN A 238 -8.38 -5.72 9.12
C ASN A 238 -8.50 -5.70 10.64
N THR A 239 -8.67 -6.87 11.27
CA THR A 239 -8.66 -6.95 12.73
C THR A 239 -7.33 -6.40 13.29
N ALA A 240 -6.22 -6.61 12.59
CA ALA A 240 -4.88 -6.23 13.05
C ALA A 240 -4.43 -4.83 12.65
N SER A 241 -4.88 -4.36 11.51
CA SER A 241 -4.56 -3.03 11.01
C SER A 241 -5.55 -1.97 11.50
N GLY A 242 -6.57 -2.34 12.29
CA GLY A 242 -7.65 -1.44 12.65
C GLY A 242 -8.44 -1.06 11.41
N ASN A 243 -9.01 -2.05 10.71
CA ASN A 243 -9.90 -1.87 9.56
C ASN A 243 -9.31 -1.04 8.40
N MET A 244 -7.98 -1.01 8.23
CA MET A 244 -7.33 -0.20 7.20
C MET A 244 -7.87 -0.53 5.80
N LEU A 245 -8.04 -1.82 5.48
CA LEU A 245 -8.53 -2.30 4.20
C LEU A 245 -10.01 -2.72 4.26
N SER A 246 -10.79 -2.20 5.21
CA SER A 246 -12.23 -2.45 5.19
C SER A 246 -12.89 -1.66 4.07
N GLU A 247 -13.87 -2.27 3.40
CA GLU A 247 -14.65 -1.61 2.37
C GLU A 247 -15.26 -0.29 2.88
N GLY A 248 -15.19 0.75 2.05
CA GLY A 248 -15.65 2.10 2.37
C GLY A 248 -14.68 2.95 3.17
N ASN A 249 -13.60 2.38 3.73
CA ASN A 249 -12.59 3.18 4.41
C ASN A 249 -11.81 4.04 3.40
N ILE A 250 -11.36 5.21 3.84
CA ILE A 250 -10.53 6.11 3.03
C ILE A 250 -9.14 6.15 3.66
N LEU A 251 -8.14 5.80 2.85
CA LEU A 251 -6.74 5.99 3.21
C LEU A 251 -6.30 7.36 2.73
N TYR A 252 -5.75 8.15 3.64
CA TYR A 252 -5.18 9.47 3.36
C TYR A 252 -3.68 9.41 3.52
N TRP A 253 -2.96 9.82 2.48
CA TRP A 253 -1.52 9.73 2.46
C TRP A 253 -0.93 11.13 2.37
N ASN A 254 0.09 11.40 3.17
CA ASN A 254 1.00 12.53 2.98
C ASN A 254 2.39 11.95 2.70
N VAL A 255 2.87 12.14 1.48
CA VAL A 255 4.14 11.58 1.02
C VAL A 255 5.17 12.70 0.94
N TRP A 256 6.21 12.59 1.78
CA TRP A 256 7.24 13.59 1.92
C TRP A 256 8.48 13.20 1.11
N PHE A 257 8.73 13.96 0.06
CA PHE A 257 9.78 13.67 -0.91
C PHE A 257 11.12 14.28 -0.49
N THR A 258 12.21 13.63 -0.89
CA THR A 258 13.55 14.24 -0.89
C THR A 258 13.87 14.87 -2.23
N ALA A 259 14.97 15.61 -2.30
CA ALA A 259 15.39 16.24 -3.53
C ALA A 259 15.61 15.19 -4.65
N PRO A 260 15.31 15.53 -5.91
CA PRO A 260 15.44 14.65 -7.07
C PRO A 260 16.82 14.03 -7.24
N GLU A 261 16.86 12.77 -7.63
CA GLU A 261 18.07 11.99 -7.95
C GLU A 261 17.97 11.38 -9.35
N GLU A 262 19.10 10.93 -9.90
CA GLU A 262 19.09 10.13 -11.13
C GLU A 262 18.44 8.76 -10.93
N VAL A 263 17.67 8.34 -11.92
CA VAL A 263 17.03 7.01 -11.90
C VAL A 263 18.04 5.93 -12.30
N LYS A 264 18.30 5.01 -11.37
CA LYS A 264 18.94 3.73 -11.67
C LYS A 264 17.90 2.74 -12.19
N GLN A 265 17.59 2.76 -13.48
CA GLN A 265 16.47 2.00 -14.09
C GLN A 265 16.47 0.50 -13.75
N LYS A 266 17.65 -0.15 -13.65
CA LYS A 266 17.76 -1.56 -13.24
C LYS A 266 17.30 -1.79 -11.80
N GLU A 267 17.61 -0.85 -10.91
CA GLU A 267 17.18 -0.90 -9.51
C GLU A 267 15.69 -0.53 -9.41
N TRP A 268 15.22 0.50 -10.13
CA TRP A 268 13.80 0.86 -10.20
C TRP A 268 12.90 -0.34 -10.52
N LYS A 269 13.25 -1.12 -11.57
CA LYS A 269 12.51 -2.33 -11.96
C LYS A 269 12.39 -3.37 -10.85
N LYS A 270 13.39 -3.44 -9.97
CA LYS A 270 13.49 -4.44 -8.89
C LYS A 270 13.11 -3.88 -7.53
N HIS A 271 12.84 -2.58 -7.44
CA HIS A 271 12.63 -1.89 -6.18
C HIS A 271 11.47 -2.49 -5.39
N ALA A 272 10.32 -2.68 -6.05
CA ALA A 272 9.18 -3.34 -5.42
C ALA A 272 9.49 -4.79 -5.01
N GLU A 273 10.27 -5.54 -5.80
CA GLU A 273 10.67 -6.90 -5.44
C GLU A 273 11.61 -6.95 -4.23
N LEU A 274 12.48 -5.95 -4.06
CA LEU A 274 13.38 -5.85 -2.92
C LEU A 274 12.61 -5.76 -1.60
N TRP A 275 11.62 -4.88 -1.52
CA TRP A 275 10.77 -4.73 -0.34
C TRP A 275 9.94 -5.97 -0.05
N ARG A 276 9.38 -6.58 -1.10
CA ARG A 276 8.67 -7.86 -1.00
C ARG A 276 9.54 -8.97 -0.40
N LYS A 277 10.79 -9.10 -0.83
CA LYS A 277 11.71 -10.11 -0.27
C LYS A 277 12.03 -9.85 1.20
N SER A 278 12.13 -8.59 1.62
CA SER A 278 12.32 -8.21 3.02
C SER A 278 11.14 -8.65 3.92
N ILE A 279 9.91 -8.52 3.40
CA ILE A 279 8.68 -9.01 4.06
C ILE A 279 8.67 -10.55 4.18
N GLN A 280 9.17 -11.25 3.15
CA GLN A 280 8.99 -12.69 3.00
C GLN A 280 9.89 -13.57 3.88
N ALA A 281 10.93 -13.03 4.52
CA ALA A 281 11.87 -13.82 5.32
C ALA A 281 11.43 -14.05 6.80
N ASP A 282 10.12 -14.24 7.01
CA ASP A 282 9.45 -14.62 8.28
C ASP A 282 9.68 -13.69 9.50
N HIS A 283 10.00 -12.42 9.25
CA HIS A 283 10.15 -11.38 10.28
C HIS A 283 9.03 -10.30 10.28
N GLY A 284 7.94 -10.52 9.56
CA GLY A 284 6.77 -9.63 9.56
C GLY A 284 6.86 -8.45 8.57
N ALA A 285 6.51 -7.24 9.02
CA ALA A 285 6.65 -6.03 8.21
C ALA A 285 8.12 -5.82 7.78
N PRO A 286 8.41 -5.18 6.63
CA PRO A 286 9.79 -5.04 6.19
C PRO A 286 10.61 -4.34 7.30
N ASN A 287 11.83 -4.81 7.55
CA ASN A 287 12.77 -4.32 8.59
C ASN A 287 13.26 -2.86 8.39
N GLY A 288 12.46 -2.01 7.74
CA GLY A 288 12.70 -0.59 7.59
C GLY A 288 12.40 0.18 8.86
N GLN A 289 12.89 1.42 8.92
CA GLN A 289 12.70 2.33 10.05
C GLN A 289 11.27 2.91 10.14
N GLY A 290 10.26 2.16 9.68
CA GLY A 290 8.84 2.51 9.81
C GLY A 290 8.40 2.64 11.26
N THR A 291 7.21 3.20 11.49
CA THR A 291 6.65 3.34 12.84
C THR A 291 5.59 2.28 13.12
N ILE A 292 5.39 1.99 14.41
CA ILE A 292 4.13 1.41 14.88
C ILE A 292 2.99 2.39 14.61
N SER A 293 1.79 1.87 14.37
CA SER A 293 0.58 2.68 14.22
C SER A 293 0.24 3.40 15.53
N ARG A 294 -0.27 4.64 15.45
CA ARG A 294 -0.60 5.50 16.59
C ARG A 294 -1.85 6.32 16.34
N TYR A 295 -2.57 6.69 17.40
CA TYR A 295 -3.65 7.67 17.31
C TYR A 295 -3.10 9.10 17.25
N PHE A 296 -3.99 10.07 17.06
CA PHE A 296 -3.65 11.50 16.93
C PHE A 296 -2.85 12.05 18.13
N ASP A 297 -3.14 11.57 19.34
CA ASP A 297 -2.44 11.93 20.58
C ASP A 297 -1.06 11.25 20.73
N GLY A 298 -0.66 10.43 19.76
CA GLY A 298 0.58 9.67 19.76
C GLY A 298 0.53 8.36 20.55
N THR A 299 -0.60 8.02 21.17
CA THR A 299 -0.75 6.74 21.85
C THR A 299 -0.66 5.59 20.83
N PRO A 300 0.11 4.52 21.12
CA PRO A 300 0.21 3.38 20.21
C PRO A 300 -1.16 2.76 19.94
N PHE A 301 -1.47 2.55 18.66
CA PHE A 301 -2.57 1.69 18.27
C PHE A 301 -2.22 0.27 18.73
N LYS A 302 -3.01 -0.26 19.65
CA LYS A 302 -2.93 -1.64 20.08
C LYS A 302 -4.15 -2.34 19.54
N PRO A 303 -3.99 -3.24 18.56
CA PRO A 303 -5.05 -4.18 18.23
C PRO A 303 -5.50 -4.86 19.53
N LEU A 304 -6.82 -4.95 19.79
CA LEU A 304 -7.35 -5.53 21.02
C LEU A 304 -6.74 -6.92 21.26
N LYS A 305 -6.41 -7.27 22.52
CA LYS A 305 -5.82 -8.57 22.91
C LYS A 305 -6.53 -9.78 22.30
N ASN A 306 -7.83 -9.65 22.03
CA ASN A 306 -8.69 -10.62 21.35
C ASN A 306 -8.22 -11.03 19.93
N LEU A 307 -7.19 -10.40 19.36
CA LEU A 307 -6.64 -10.75 18.05
C LEU A 307 -6.02 -12.14 17.98
N VAL A 308 -5.31 -12.54 19.04
CA VAL A 308 -4.68 -13.86 19.11
C VAL A 308 -5.74 -14.94 19.35
N ASP A 309 -6.79 -14.59 20.10
CA ASP A 309 -7.88 -15.51 20.45
C ASP A 309 -8.93 -15.63 19.33
N GLY A 310 -9.07 -14.62 18.47
CA GLY A 310 -10.09 -14.57 17.41
C GLY A 310 -9.67 -15.09 16.04
N GLU A 311 -8.36 -15.24 15.78
CA GLU A 311 -7.86 -15.78 14.51
C GLU A 311 -8.25 -17.25 14.34
N LEU A 312 -7.84 -18.10 15.30
CA LEU A 312 -8.04 -19.55 15.21
C LEU A 312 -9.52 -19.96 15.09
N PRO A 313 -10.46 -19.39 15.87
CA PRO A 313 -11.89 -19.70 15.70
C PRO A 313 -12.41 -19.38 14.30
N LYS A 314 -12.00 -18.26 13.68
CA LYS A 314 -12.42 -17.92 12.31
C LYS A 314 -11.87 -18.92 11.28
N ILE A 315 -10.62 -19.35 11.47
CA ILE A 315 -9.99 -20.39 10.61
C ILE A 315 -10.73 -21.71 10.75
N LEU A 316 -10.98 -22.16 11.99
CA LEU A 316 -11.68 -23.42 12.25
C LEU A 316 -13.12 -23.39 11.73
N ALA A 317 -13.85 -22.28 11.93
CA ALA A 317 -15.19 -22.11 11.39
C ALA A 317 -15.21 -22.24 9.86
N PHE A 318 -14.25 -21.60 9.17
CA PHE A 318 -14.12 -21.75 7.73
C PHE A 318 -13.85 -23.20 7.31
N ILE A 319 -12.99 -23.91 8.03
CA ILE A 319 -12.68 -25.32 7.75
C ILE A 319 -13.94 -26.18 7.91
N THR A 320 -14.66 -26.05 9.03
CA THR A 320 -15.86 -26.85 9.30
C THR A 320 -17.00 -26.54 8.33
N GLU A 321 -17.22 -25.27 7.99
CA GLU A 321 -18.34 -24.86 7.14
C GLU A 321 -18.09 -25.14 5.65
N TYR A 322 -16.85 -24.99 5.18
CA TYR A 322 -16.55 -25.00 3.75
C TYR A 322 -15.62 -26.11 3.29
N LEU A 323 -14.87 -26.78 4.18
CA LEU A 323 -13.87 -27.79 3.79
C LEU A 323 -14.17 -29.21 4.29
N ASP A 324 -14.92 -29.37 5.39
CA ASP A 324 -15.36 -30.68 5.86
C ASP A 324 -16.48 -31.22 4.96
N GLU A 325 -16.19 -32.26 4.16
CA GLU A 325 -17.13 -32.88 3.21
C GLU A 325 -18.24 -33.72 3.86
N LYS A 326 -18.44 -33.64 5.18
CA LYS A 326 -19.51 -34.37 5.86
C LYS A 326 -20.91 -33.76 5.69
N THR A 327 -21.05 -32.64 4.99
CA THR A 327 -22.30 -31.88 4.91
C THR A 327 -22.80 -31.55 3.51
N ASN A 328 -22.22 -32.06 2.43
CA ASN A 328 -22.71 -31.79 1.08
C ASN A 328 -22.59 -33.01 0.13
N ASP A 329 -23.22 -34.12 0.52
CA ASP A 329 -23.76 -35.13 -0.41
C ASP A 329 -25.27 -34.94 -0.54
#